data_AF-A0A9E5YZL2-F1
#
_entry.id   AF-A0A9E5YZL2-F1
#
_cell.length_a   1.000
_cell.length_b   1.000
_cell.length_c   1.000
_cell.angle_alpha   90.00
_cell.angle_beta   90.00
_cell.angle_gamma   90.00
#
_symmetry.space_group_name_H-M   'P 1'
#
loop_
_entity.id
_entity.type
_entity.pdbx_description
1 polymer ?
#
loop_
_entity_poly.entity_id
_entity_poly.type
_entity_poly.pdbx_seq_one_letter_code
_entity_poly.pdbx_strand_id
1 'polypeptide(L)'
;MTRIKIRLVLMLAAFLIVTFPSSHAGAGGYDPDFKPLDAQTLIDECFAKQQALLDTGVTGKMRKGMARIVGCLQDVIVELTPVLFEPDVRTPEDTREMLDTIRNSYGPFMWQLYNEFRGCPNFCGTFYHTFHLDEYALILDTIINRMVDQMNEAQLVR
;
A
#
# COMPACT_ATOMS: atom_id res chain seq x y z
N MET A 1 -42.18 20.69 -54.69
CA MET A 1 -43.58 21.11 -54.49
C MET A 1 -44.31 19.87 -53.94
N THR A 2 -44.85 19.74 -52.72
CA THR A 2 -45.48 20.70 -51.80
C THR A 2 -45.82 19.97 -50.47
N ARG A 3 -45.51 20.60 -49.31
CA ARG A 3 -46.19 20.59 -47.98
C ARG A 3 -46.42 19.26 -47.21
N ILE A 4 -45.79 19.08 -46.04
CA ILE A 4 -46.28 19.42 -44.67
C ILE A 4 -47.58 18.70 -44.29
N LYS A 5 -47.50 17.75 -43.34
CA LYS A 5 -48.42 17.64 -42.19
C LYS A 5 -47.69 17.09 -40.95
N ILE A 6 -47.34 18.02 -40.07
CA ILE A 6 -47.09 17.81 -38.64
C ILE A 6 -48.42 17.41 -37.97
N ARG A 7 -48.42 16.35 -37.14
CA ARG A 7 -49.22 16.13 -35.91
C ARG A 7 -48.96 14.70 -35.42
N LEU A 8 -48.24 14.53 -34.30
CA LEU A 8 -48.82 14.45 -32.94
C LEU A 8 -49.20 13.01 -32.57
N VAL A 9 -48.25 12.22 -32.06
CA VAL A 9 -48.49 11.24 -30.98
C VAL A 9 -47.21 11.14 -30.14
N LEU A 10 -47.03 12.08 -29.23
CA LEU A 10 -46.37 11.80 -27.95
C LEU A 10 -47.30 10.83 -27.21
N MET A 11 -46.85 9.62 -26.88
CA MET A 11 -47.27 8.92 -25.66
C MET A 11 -46.54 7.57 -25.49
N LEU A 12 -46.20 7.28 -24.23
CA LEU A 12 -45.64 6.02 -23.69
C LEU A 12 -44.12 5.79 -23.81
N ALA A 13 -43.32 6.70 -23.25
CA ALA A 13 -42.11 6.30 -22.52
C ALA A 13 -42.52 5.87 -21.10
N ALA A 14 -43.01 4.65 -20.97
CA ALA A 14 -43.36 4.05 -19.69
C ALA A 14 -42.07 3.60 -18.97
N PHE A 15 -41.55 4.49 -18.12
CA PHE A 15 -41.25 4.21 -16.71
C PHE A 15 -40.83 2.77 -16.37
N LEU A 16 -39.61 2.39 -16.74
CA LEU A 16 -38.85 1.33 -16.07
C LEU A 16 -37.81 2.02 -15.19
N ILE A 17 -38.28 2.57 -14.06
CA ILE A 17 -37.41 2.89 -12.93
C ILE A 17 -36.99 1.54 -12.35
N VAL A 18 -35.79 1.10 -12.72
CA VAL A 18 -35.08 0.08 -11.98
C VAL A 18 -34.83 0.70 -10.60
N THR A 19 -35.64 0.31 -9.62
CA THR A 19 -35.38 0.53 -8.20
C THR A 19 -34.17 -0.30 -7.83
N PHE A 20 -32.98 0.18 -8.16
CA PHE A 20 -31.81 -0.26 -7.44
C PHE A 20 -32.06 0.08 -5.97
N PRO A 21 -31.93 -0.88 -5.04
CA PRO A 21 -31.86 -0.53 -3.62
C PRO A 21 -30.69 0.43 -3.49
N SER A 22 -30.99 1.70 -3.24
CA SER A 22 -30.02 2.65 -2.76
C SER A 22 -29.53 2.08 -1.44
N SER A 23 -28.39 1.38 -1.49
CA SER A 23 -27.58 1.15 -0.30
C SER A 23 -27.47 2.51 0.35
N HIS A 24 -28.10 2.66 1.51
CA HIS A 24 -27.89 3.83 2.34
C HIS A 24 -26.41 3.77 2.67
N ALA A 25 -25.60 4.52 1.92
CA ALA A 25 -24.29 4.94 2.37
C ALA A 25 -24.58 5.66 3.68
N GLY A 26 -24.32 4.98 4.79
CA GLY A 26 -24.44 5.59 6.10
C GLY A 26 -23.62 6.85 6.04
N ALA A 27 -24.27 8.00 6.22
CA ALA A 27 -23.57 9.22 6.54
C ALA A 27 -22.93 8.97 7.90
N GLY A 28 -21.72 8.38 7.88
CA GLY A 28 -20.87 8.27 9.05
C GLY A 28 -20.70 9.69 9.57
N GLY A 29 -21.14 9.92 10.81
CA GLY A 29 -20.97 11.20 11.46
C GLY A 29 -19.48 11.54 11.43
N TYR A 30 -19.14 12.62 10.74
CA TYR A 30 -17.78 13.15 10.70
C TYR A 30 -17.42 13.63 12.12
N ASP A 31 -16.39 13.05 12.71
CA ASP A 31 -15.83 13.53 13.97
C ASP A 31 -15.03 14.81 13.69
N PRO A 32 -15.48 15.98 14.19
CA PRO A 32 -14.80 17.25 13.95
C PRO A 32 -13.41 17.34 14.61
N ASP A 33 -13.10 16.45 15.55
CA ASP A 33 -11.80 16.40 16.24
C ASP A 33 -10.86 15.34 15.64
N PHE A 34 -11.29 14.64 14.56
CA PHE A 34 -10.48 13.63 13.89
C PHE A 34 -9.18 14.21 13.34
N LYS A 35 -8.05 13.61 13.73
CA LYS A 35 -6.73 13.93 13.19
C LYS A 35 -6.25 12.76 12.34
N PRO A 36 -6.11 12.95 11.00
CA PRO A 36 -5.63 11.89 10.14
C PRO A 36 -4.19 11.51 10.50
N LEU A 37 -3.93 10.21 10.47
CA LEU A 37 -2.58 9.67 10.57
C LEU A 37 -1.84 9.95 9.27
N ASP A 38 -0.58 10.35 9.36
CA ASP A 38 0.30 10.58 8.21
C ASP A 38 1.20 9.36 7.98
N ALA A 39 0.91 8.62 6.91
CA ALA A 39 1.69 7.46 6.50
C ALA A 39 3.16 7.82 6.22
N GLN A 40 3.41 8.99 5.63
CA GLN A 40 4.75 9.38 5.24
C GLN A 40 5.62 9.64 6.46
N THR A 41 5.06 10.22 7.53
CA THR A 41 5.77 10.38 8.80
C THR A 41 6.24 9.02 9.36
N LEU A 42 5.39 7.99 9.35
CA LEU A 42 5.76 6.64 9.83
C LEU A 42 6.90 6.02 8.99
N ILE A 43 6.82 6.17 7.67
CA ILE A 43 7.83 5.67 6.73
C ILE A 43 9.15 6.43 6.93
N ASP A 44 9.10 7.76 6.95
CA ASP A 44 10.27 8.64 7.11
C ASP A 44 11.01 8.37 8.43
N GLU A 45 10.30 8.09 9.51
CA GLU A 45 10.91 7.70 10.78
C GLU A 45 11.75 6.43 10.66
N CYS A 46 11.31 5.44 9.88
CA CYS A 46 12.08 4.22 9.63
C CYS A 46 13.37 4.52 8.84
N PHE A 47 13.29 5.35 7.80
CA PHE A 47 14.46 5.77 7.02
C PHE A 47 15.43 6.62 7.86
N ALA A 48 14.92 7.61 8.59
CA ALA A 48 15.71 8.52 9.41
C ALA A 48 16.56 7.76 10.45
N LYS A 49 16.02 6.70 11.07
CA LYS A 49 16.75 5.85 12.02
C LYS A 49 17.97 5.16 11.41
N GLN A 50 18.02 4.96 10.09
CA GLN A 50 19.10 4.24 9.41
C GLN A 50 19.91 5.11 8.44
N GLN A 51 19.60 6.40 8.31
CA GLN A 51 20.27 7.32 7.37
C GLN A 51 21.80 7.28 7.51
N ALA A 52 22.31 7.24 8.74
CA ALA A 52 23.75 7.15 9.01
C ALA A 52 24.43 5.91 8.43
N LEU A 53 23.70 4.81 8.18
CA LEU A 53 24.22 3.62 7.49
C LEU A 53 24.14 3.76 5.96
N LEU A 54 23.11 4.43 5.46
CA LEU A 54 22.89 4.68 4.04
C LEU A 54 23.95 5.65 3.48
N ASP A 55 24.32 6.67 4.25
CA ASP A 55 25.27 7.71 3.83
C ASP A 55 26.74 7.28 3.82
N THR A 56 27.03 6.03 4.20
CA THR A 56 28.41 5.57 4.36
C THR A 56 29.15 5.33 3.05
N GLY A 57 28.42 5.15 1.93
CA GLY A 57 28.98 4.70 0.65
C GLY A 57 29.58 3.28 0.67
N VAL A 58 29.47 2.56 1.80
CA VAL A 58 29.96 1.20 1.97
C VAL A 58 28.79 0.25 1.83
N THR A 59 28.75 -0.50 0.73
CA THR A 59 27.61 -1.37 0.39
C THR A 59 27.17 -2.28 1.54
N GLY A 60 28.09 -2.93 2.26
CA GLY A 60 27.72 -3.80 3.37
C GLY A 60 26.95 -3.06 4.48
N LYS A 61 27.31 -1.80 4.76
CA LYS A 61 26.62 -0.95 5.72
C LYS A 61 25.29 -0.44 5.16
N MET A 62 25.26 -0.02 3.89
CA MET A 62 24.03 0.40 3.21
C MET A 62 23.00 -0.73 3.18
N ARG A 63 23.40 -1.95 2.81
CA ARG A 63 22.56 -3.16 2.85
C ARG A 63 22.03 -3.43 4.25
N LYS A 64 22.87 -3.28 5.28
CA LYS A 64 22.45 -3.43 6.68
C LYS A 64 21.42 -2.36 7.07
N GLY A 65 21.62 -1.11 6.65
CA GLY A 65 20.66 -0.03 6.87
C GLY A 65 19.32 -0.35 6.20
N MET A 66 19.36 -0.75 4.93
CA MET A 66 18.16 -1.10 4.18
C MET A 66 17.40 -2.29 4.78
N ALA A 67 18.11 -3.33 5.24
CA ALA A 67 17.48 -4.46 5.92
C ALA A 67 16.78 -4.05 7.23
N ARG A 68 17.32 -3.04 7.93
CA ARG A 68 16.71 -2.52 9.16
C ARG A 68 15.51 -1.62 8.87
N ILE A 69 15.54 -0.85 7.79
CA ILE A 69 14.37 -0.09 7.32
C ILE A 69 13.24 -1.05 6.97
N VAL A 70 13.50 -2.10 6.18
CA VAL A 70 12.52 -3.16 5.87
C VAL A 70 11.90 -3.73 7.14
N GLY A 71 12.72 -4.10 8.14
CA GLY A 71 12.20 -4.60 9.42
C GLY A 71 11.31 -3.58 10.15
N CYS A 72 11.73 -2.31 10.19
CA CYS A 72 10.94 -1.23 10.78
C CYS A 72 9.59 -1.05 10.08
N LEU A 73 9.56 -1.05 8.74
CA LEU A 73 8.32 -0.93 7.96
C LEU A 73 7.39 -2.14 8.18
N GLN A 74 7.95 -3.36 8.29
CA GLN A 74 7.16 -4.54 8.65
C GLN A 74 6.55 -4.40 10.05
N ASP A 75 7.31 -3.88 11.01
CA ASP A 75 6.81 -3.65 12.37
C ASP A 75 5.69 -2.61 12.41
N VAL A 76 5.81 -1.51 11.64
CA VAL A 76 4.72 -0.53 11.48
C VAL A 76 3.44 -1.21 10.96
N ILE A 77 3.53 -2.03 9.92
CA ILE A 77 2.36 -2.75 9.38
C ILE A 77 1.72 -3.64 10.46
N VAL A 78 2.55 -4.38 11.21
CA VAL A 78 2.08 -5.27 12.29
C VAL A 78 1.43 -4.48 13.43
N GLU A 79 1.95 -3.30 13.77
CA GLU A 79 1.39 -2.40 14.78
C GLU A 79 0.06 -1.77 14.35
N LEU A 80 -0.13 -1.53 13.06
CA LEU A 80 -1.38 -1.01 12.51
C LEU A 80 -2.48 -2.08 12.39
N THR A 81 -2.12 -3.37 12.29
CA THR A 81 -3.08 -4.49 12.18
C THR A 81 -4.22 -4.47 13.20
N PRO A 82 -3.98 -4.39 14.52
CA PRO A 82 -5.07 -4.45 15.52
C PRO A 82 -6.01 -3.24 15.48
N VAL A 83 -5.64 -2.17 14.76
CA VAL A 83 -6.54 -1.02 14.55
C VAL A 83 -7.52 -1.29 13.41
N LEU A 84 -7.10 -2.04 12.40
CA LEU A 84 -7.91 -2.34 11.20
C LEU A 84 -8.71 -3.63 11.29
N PHE A 85 -8.25 -4.61 12.08
CA PHE A 85 -8.82 -5.93 12.12
C PHE A 85 -9.12 -6.38 13.55
N GLU A 86 -10.27 -7.00 13.73
CA GLU A 86 -10.57 -7.76 14.94
C GLU A 86 -9.67 -9.02 15.02
N PRO A 87 -9.31 -9.47 16.23
CA PRO A 87 -8.37 -10.59 16.41
C PRO A 87 -8.81 -11.93 15.80
N ASP A 88 -10.12 -12.14 15.60
CA ASP A 88 -10.66 -13.35 14.97
C ASP A 88 -10.57 -13.30 13.43
N VAL A 89 -10.40 -12.11 12.86
CA VAL A 89 -10.17 -11.90 11.42
C VAL A 89 -8.68 -11.93 11.09
N ARG A 90 -7.87 -11.23 11.88
CA ARG A 90 -6.41 -11.17 11.67
C ARG A 90 -5.67 -10.72 12.92
N THR A 91 -4.65 -11.48 13.30
CA THR A 91 -3.72 -11.12 14.37
C THR A 91 -2.46 -10.42 13.84
N PRO A 92 -1.72 -9.71 14.71
CA PRO A 92 -0.38 -9.22 14.41
C PRO A 92 0.58 -10.34 13.95
N GLU A 93 0.47 -11.53 14.55
CA GLU A 93 1.27 -12.71 14.21
C GLU A 93 0.97 -13.21 12.79
N ASP A 94 -0.32 -13.33 12.42
CA ASP A 94 -0.73 -13.71 11.06
C ASP A 94 -0.18 -12.69 10.04
N THR A 95 -0.23 -11.41 10.38
CA THR A 95 0.30 -10.34 9.52
C THR A 95 1.81 -10.50 9.33
N ARG A 96 2.55 -10.81 10.40
CA ARG A 96 4.01 -11.03 10.32
C ARG A 96 4.34 -12.24 9.43
N GLU A 97 3.60 -13.34 9.56
CA GLU A 97 3.78 -14.52 8.71
C GLU A 97 3.50 -14.22 7.22
N MET A 98 2.46 -13.44 6.94
CA MET A 98 2.16 -12.99 5.56
C MET A 98 3.29 -12.13 5.00
N LEU A 99 3.80 -11.18 5.76
CA LEU A 99 4.91 -10.32 5.35
C LEU A 99 6.17 -11.16 5.08
N ASP A 100 6.49 -12.13 5.94
CA ASP A 100 7.62 -13.03 5.73
C ASP A 100 7.43 -13.91 4.48
N THR A 101 6.21 -14.35 4.21
CA THR A 101 5.88 -15.10 2.98
C THR A 101 6.12 -14.24 1.73
N ILE A 102 5.68 -12.98 1.73
CA ILE A 102 5.94 -12.03 0.64
C ILE A 102 7.44 -11.84 0.45
N ARG A 103 8.16 -11.55 1.55
CA ARG A 103 9.62 -11.34 1.54
C ARG A 103 10.36 -12.53 0.96
N ASN A 104 10.02 -13.74 1.41
CA ASN A 104 10.68 -14.98 1.01
C ASN A 104 10.33 -15.40 -0.41
N SER A 105 9.21 -14.93 -0.96
CA SER A 105 8.82 -15.19 -2.35
C SER A 105 9.40 -14.15 -3.32
N TYR A 106 9.32 -12.87 -2.96
CA TYR A 106 9.73 -11.75 -3.81
C TYR A 106 11.24 -11.46 -3.75
N GLY A 107 11.82 -11.51 -2.54
CA GLY A 107 13.23 -11.16 -2.30
C GLY A 107 14.22 -12.00 -3.13
N PRO A 108 14.12 -13.34 -3.15
CA PRO A 108 15.00 -14.17 -3.97
C PRO A 108 14.86 -13.90 -5.47
N PHE A 109 13.65 -13.64 -5.96
CA PHE A 109 13.43 -13.29 -7.37
C PHE A 109 14.12 -11.97 -7.73
N MET A 110 13.96 -10.93 -6.92
CA MET A 110 14.62 -9.65 -7.16
C MET A 110 16.14 -9.75 -6.99
N TRP A 111 16.61 -10.57 -6.05
CA TRP A 111 18.04 -10.87 -5.94
C TRP A 111 18.58 -11.48 -7.22
N GLN A 112 17.93 -12.53 -7.74
CA GLN A 112 18.32 -13.19 -8.99
C GLN A 112 18.30 -12.21 -10.16
N LEU A 113 17.26 -11.39 -10.26
CA LEU A 113 17.10 -10.40 -11.32
C LEU A 113 18.24 -9.39 -11.34
N TYR A 114 18.68 -8.91 -10.18
CA TYR A 114 19.71 -7.87 -10.10
C TYR A 114 21.14 -8.40 -9.98
N ASN A 115 21.34 -9.62 -9.46
CA ASN A 115 22.65 -10.13 -9.09
C ASN A 115 23.04 -11.44 -9.78
N GLU A 116 22.09 -12.16 -10.39
CA GLU A 116 22.36 -13.50 -10.97
C GLU A 116 21.87 -13.63 -12.43
N PHE A 117 21.41 -12.55 -13.06
CA PHE A 117 20.99 -12.58 -14.45
C PHE A 117 22.16 -12.78 -15.42
N ARG A 118 21.89 -13.28 -16.62
CA ARG A 118 22.95 -13.66 -17.60
C ARG A 118 23.93 -12.54 -17.96
N GLY A 119 23.50 -11.28 -17.92
CA GLY A 119 24.35 -10.11 -18.23
C GLY A 119 25.21 -9.63 -17.06
N CYS A 120 25.18 -10.34 -15.94
CA CYS A 120 25.76 -9.95 -14.66
C CYS A 120 27.16 -10.51 -14.30
N PRO A 121 27.94 -11.20 -15.16
CA PRO A 121 28.97 -12.12 -14.69
C PRO A 121 30.15 -11.46 -13.93
N ASN A 122 30.37 -10.14 -14.03
CA ASN A 122 31.44 -9.44 -13.30
C ASN A 122 31.11 -7.98 -12.89
N PHE A 123 29.94 -7.45 -13.29
CA PHE A 123 29.66 -6.00 -13.25
C PHE A 123 28.40 -5.60 -12.49
N CYS A 124 27.63 -6.56 -11.99
CA CYS A 124 26.64 -6.24 -10.98
C CYS A 124 27.39 -5.95 -9.69
N GLY A 125 27.88 -4.72 -9.61
CA GLY A 125 28.63 -4.23 -8.49
C GLY A 125 27.82 -4.34 -7.20
N THR A 126 28.53 -4.14 -6.10
CA THR A 126 27.99 -4.18 -4.75
C THR A 126 26.68 -3.39 -4.59
N PHE A 127 26.49 -2.31 -5.36
CA PHE A 127 25.26 -1.51 -5.44
C PHE A 127 23.96 -2.34 -5.62
N TYR A 128 23.96 -3.37 -6.47
CA TYR A 128 22.76 -4.18 -6.73
C TYR A 128 22.37 -5.12 -5.57
N HIS A 129 23.26 -5.31 -4.58
CA HIS A 129 22.98 -6.12 -3.41
C HIS A 129 22.02 -5.45 -2.42
N THR A 130 21.68 -4.17 -2.59
CA THR A 130 20.65 -3.49 -1.78
C THR A 130 19.28 -3.47 -2.47
N PHE A 131 19.22 -3.65 -3.79
CA PHE A 131 18.02 -3.38 -4.59
C PHE A 131 16.85 -4.29 -4.24
N HIS A 132 17.08 -5.57 -4.00
CA HIS A 132 16.02 -6.48 -3.55
C HIS A 132 15.35 -6.04 -2.23
N LEU A 133 16.08 -5.32 -1.35
CA LEU A 133 15.52 -4.77 -0.11
C LEU A 133 14.78 -3.46 -0.37
N ASP A 134 15.30 -2.61 -1.25
CA ASP A 134 14.67 -1.35 -1.66
C ASP A 134 13.31 -1.62 -2.33
N GLU A 135 13.26 -2.55 -3.27
CA GLU A 135 12.03 -2.99 -3.93
C GLU A 135 11.00 -3.56 -2.96
N TYR A 136 11.47 -4.31 -1.94
CA TYR A 136 10.57 -4.81 -0.91
C TYR A 136 10.09 -3.68 0.01
N ALA A 137 10.94 -2.69 0.32
CA ALA A 137 10.54 -1.49 1.05
C ALA A 137 9.42 -0.73 0.32
N LEU A 138 9.49 -0.58 -1.00
CA LEU A 138 8.41 0.05 -1.80
C LEU A 138 7.07 -0.68 -1.69
N ILE A 139 7.09 -2.01 -1.60
CA ILE A 139 5.88 -2.81 -1.35
C ILE A 139 5.33 -2.49 0.04
N LEU A 140 6.19 -2.44 1.06
CA LEU A 140 5.79 -2.13 2.44
C LEU A 140 5.25 -0.70 2.56
N ASP A 141 5.90 0.28 1.92
CA ASP A 141 5.44 1.67 1.85
C ASP A 141 4.03 1.74 1.24
N THR A 142 3.79 1.00 0.15
CA THR A 142 2.47 0.91 -0.47
C THR A 142 1.44 0.33 0.50
N ILE A 143 1.78 -0.74 1.24
CA ILE A 143 0.88 -1.34 2.22
C ILE A 143 0.55 -0.35 3.34
N ILE A 144 1.56 0.32 3.91
CA ILE A 144 1.38 1.32 4.98
C ILE A 144 0.46 2.44 4.51
N ASN A 145 0.71 3.01 3.34
CA ASN A 145 -0.15 4.05 2.76
C ASN A 145 -1.60 3.58 2.64
N ARG A 146 -1.83 2.35 2.14
CA ARG A 146 -3.20 1.81 2.02
C ARG A 146 -3.87 1.53 3.35
N MET A 147 -3.12 1.06 4.36
CA MET A 147 -3.66 0.85 5.70
C MET A 147 -4.06 2.19 6.33
N VAL A 148 -3.19 3.18 6.26
CA VAL A 148 -3.47 4.53 6.79
C VAL A 148 -4.63 5.20 6.05
N ASP A 149 -4.70 5.08 4.72
CA ASP A 149 -5.85 5.56 3.93
C ASP A 149 -7.17 4.98 4.46
N GLN A 150 -7.22 3.66 4.67
CA GLN A 150 -8.41 2.98 5.17
C GLN A 150 -8.75 3.39 6.61
N MET A 151 -7.74 3.52 7.48
CA MET A 151 -7.93 3.98 8.86
C MET A 151 -8.46 5.41 8.91
N ASN A 152 -7.97 6.27 8.03
CA ASN A 152 -8.40 7.67 7.94
C ASN A 152 -9.81 7.81 7.36
N GLU A 153 -10.13 7.05 6.32
CA GLU A 153 -11.47 7.00 5.73
C GLU A 153 -12.51 6.52 6.75
N ALA A 154 -12.15 5.52 7.55
CA ALA A 154 -13.00 4.96 8.59
C ALA A 154 -12.92 5.69 9.95
N GLN A 155 -12.08 6.74 10.08
CA GLN A 155 -11.85 7.49 11.32
C GLN A 155 -11.49 6.61 12.53
N LEU A 156 -10.65 5.58 12.31
CA LEU A 156 -10.26 4.60 13.33
C LEU A 156 -9.12 5.06 14.24
N VAL A 157 -8.41 6.12 13.85
CA VAL A 157 -7.29 6.67 14.62
C VAL A 157 -7.80 7.78 15.53
N ARG A 158 -7.47 7.72 16.83
CA ARG A 158 -7.83 8.73 17.84
C ARG A 158 -6.58 9.37 18.42
#